data_AF-A0A4P8TGB1-F1
#
_entry.id   AF-A0A4P8TGB1-F1
#
_cell.length_a   1.000
_cell.length_b   1.000
_cell.length_c   1.000
_cell.angle_alpha   90.00
_cell.angle_beta   90.00
_cell.angle_gamma   90.00
#
_symmetry.space_group_name_H-M   'P 1'
#
loop_
_entity.id
_entity.type
_entity.pdbx_description
1 polymer ?
#
loop_
_entity_poly.entity_id
_entity_poly.type
_entity_poly.pdbx_seq_one_letter_code
_entity_poly.pdbx_strand_id
1 'polypeptide(L)'
;MTEQSTGRETEDAAQEVDAALREARMLLSMLSAPALRAGIGAALQGEAPTDPAVAGPLSRLSWLTADGAVDHALLRARVDALGTLLGDGAILSARRLTSLPVTEEERRELAGRIVRLAWERLGSPHFVTEPELTAALAMVTADAALVRRAAVDAGALRRTPDGARYELAATAPEPHADPA
;
A
#
# COMPACT_ATOMS: atom_id res chain seq x y z
N MET A 1 11.50 -22.83 -21.01
CA MET A 1 10.14 -22.30 -21.27
C MET A 1 9.33 -22.22 -19.96
N THR A 2 9.98 -21.89 -18.85
CA THR A 2 9.41 -22.03 -17.49
C THR A 2 9.36 -20.68 -16.76
N GLU A 3 10.28 -19.76 -17.06
CA GLU A 3 10.37 -18.44 -16.42
C GLU A 3 9.23 -17.47 -16.81
N GLN A 4 8.61 -17.64 -17.99
CA GLN A 4 7.48 -16.81 -18.42
C GLN A 4 6.16 -17.18 -17.71
N SER A 5 6.01 -18.41 -17.18
CA SER A 5 4.79 -18.84 -16.47
C SER A 5 4.71 -18.22 -15.07
N THR A 6 5.82 -18.28 -14.33
CA THR A 6 5.88 -17.77 -12.95
C THR A 6 5.70 -16.26 -12.86
N GLY A 7 6.25 -15.49 -13.81
CA GLY A 7 6.10 -14.03 -13.82
C GLY A 7 4.64 -13.58 -13.99
N ARG A 8 3.88 -14.28 -14.84
CA ARG A 8 2.46 -13.98 -15.07
C ARG A 8 1.59 -14.34 -13.87
N GLU A 9 1.84 -15.49 -13.24
CA GLU A 9 1.14 -15.93 -12.03
C GLU A 9 1.32 -14.94 -10.87
N THR A 10 2.53 -14.40 -10.67
CA THR A 10 2.77 -13.38 -9.64
C THR A 10 2.11 -12.04 -9.95
N GLU A 11 2.02 -11.68 -11.24
CA GLU A 11 1.38 -10.43 -11.65
C GLU A 11 -0.13 -10.49 -11.45
N ASP A 12 -0.75 -11.62 -11.82
CA ASP A 12 -2.18 -11.89 -11.66
C ASP A 12 -2.57 -11.90 -10.16
N ALA A 13 -1.80 -12.59 -9.31
CA ALA A 13 -2.02 -12.59 -7.86
C ALA A 13 -1.94 -11.17 -7.25
N ALA A 14 -0.99 -10.34 -7.70
CA ALA A 14 -0.91 -8.95 -7.24
C ALA A 14 -2.11 -8.11 -7.70
N GLN A 15 -2.64 -8.33 -8.91
CA GLN A 15 -3.86 -7.66 -9.38
C GLN A 15 -5.10 -8.06 -8.57
N GLU A 16 -5.20 -9.34 -8.19
CA GLU A 16 -6.30 -9.84 -7.37
C GLU A 16 -6.30 -9.21 -5.98
N VAL A 17 -5.13 -9.08 -5.36
CA VAL A 17 -4.93 -8.39 -4.08
C VAL A 17 -5.30 -6.91 -4.19
N ASP A 18 -4.84 -6.21 -5.24
CA ASP A 18 -5.18 -4.80 -5.48
C ASP A 18 -6.69 -4.59 -5.64
N ALA A 19 -7.36 -5.49 -6.37
CA ALA A 19 -8.81 -5.46 -6.54
C ALA A 19 -9.54 -5.70 -5.21
N ALA A 20 -9.11 -6.70 -4.43
CA ALA A 20 -9.67 -6.99 -3.12
C ALA A 20 -9.54 -5.81 -2.14
N LEU A 21 -8.36 -5.18 -2.10
CA LEU A 21 -8.10 -4.02 -1.24
C LEU A 21 -8.95 -2.81 -1.65
N ARG A 22 -9.09 -2.56 -2.96
CA ARG A 22 -9.92 -1.46 -3.48
C ARG A 22 -11.39 -1.64 -3.10
N GLU A 23 -11.93 -2.84 -3.29
CA GLU A 23 -13.31 -3.17 -2.92
C GLU A 23 -13.53 -3.11 -1.40
N ALA A 24 -12.60 -3.63 -0.60
CA ALA A 24 -12.67 -3.55 0.85
C ALA A 24 -12.69 -2.09 1.35
N ARG A 25 -11.81 -1.23 0.82
CA ARG A 25 -11.79 0.21 1.13
C ARG A 25 -13.10 0.88 0.72
N MET A 26 -13.64 0.50 -0.44
CA MET A 26 -14.91 1.01 -0.92
C MET A 26 -16.06 0.63 0.00
N LEU A 27 -16.15 -0.64 0.41
CA LEU A 27 -17.15 -1.12 1.36
C LEU A 27 -17.07 -0.36 2.69
N LEU A 28 -15.88 -0.21 3.27
CA LEU A 28 -15.69 0.56 4.51
C LEU A 28 -16.12 2.03 4.34
N SER A 29 -15.83 2.63 3.18
CA SER A 29 -16.28 3.99 2.87
C SER A 29 -17.82 4.07 2.80
N MET A 30 -18.48 3.10 2.19
CA MET A 30 -19.95 3.02 2.10
C MET A 30 -20.59 2.84 3.49
N LEU A 31 -20.02 1.98 4.34
CA LEU A 31 -20.52 1.74 5.70
C LEU A 31 -20.48 3.00 6.59
N SER A 32 -19.62 3.96 6.28
CA SER A 32 -19.57 5.24 6.98
C SER A 32 -20.76 6.16 6.66
N ALA A 33 -21.41 6.00 5.50
CA ALA A 33 -22.58 6.76 5.09
C ALA A 33 -23.89 6.06 5.50
N PRO A 34 -24.79 6.69 6.28
CA PRO A 34 -25.99 6.03 6.81
C PRO A 34 -26.91 5.38 5.76
N ALA A 35 -27.17 6.08 4.65
CA ALA A 35 -28.04 5.58 3.58
C ALA A 35 -27.44 4.35 2.87
N LEU A 36 -26.13 4.37 2.60
CA LEU A 36 -25.44 3.25 1.96
C LEU A 36 -25.30 2.06 2.91
N ARG A 37 -25.06 2.30 4.21
CA ARG A 37 -25.08 1.25 5.23
C ARG A 37 -26.43 0.54 5.31
N ALA A 38 -27.54 1.28 5.28
CA ALA A 38 -28.87 0.71 5.25
C ALA A 38 -29.12 -0.07 3.94
N GLY A 39 -28.71 0.49 2.80
CA GLY A 39 -28.79 -0.17 1.49
C GLY A 39 -28.03 -1.50 1.44
N ILE A 40 -26.82 -1.57 2.00
CA ILE A 40 -26.06 -2.83 2.12
C ILE A 40 -26.84 -3.83 2.96
N GLY A 41 -27.40 -3.41 4.10
CA GLY A 41 -28.18 -4.28 4.97
C GLY A 41 -29.41 -4.89 4.29
N ALA A 42 -30.10 -4.10 3.46
CA ALA A 42 -31.24 -4.56 2.66
C ALA A 42 -30.78 -5.52 1.53
N ALA A 43 -29.72 -5.16 0.81
CA ALA A 43 -29.18 -6.00 -0.25
C ALA A 43 -28.73 -7.37 0.27
N LEU A 44 -28.08 -7.44 1.43
CA LEU A 44 -27.69 -8.70 2.07
C LEU A 44 -28.87 -9.57 2.53
N GLN A 45 -30.08 -9.00 2.60
CA GLN A 45 -31.33 -9.73 2.86
C GLN A 45 -32.06 -10.13 1.56
N GLY A 46 -31.46 -9.85 0.39
CA GLY A 46 -32.05 -10.13 -0.93
C GLY A 46 -32.98 -9.03 -1.45
N GLU A 47 -32.92 -7.81 -0.89
CA GLU A 47 -33.70 -6.68 -1.36
C GLU A 47 -32.90 -5.82 -2.35
N ALA A 48 -33.40 -5.69 -3.58
CA ALA A 48 -32.77 -4.84 -4.58
C ALA A 48 -32.91 -3.34 -4.21
N PRO A 49 -31.82 -2.56 -4.20
CA PRO A 49 -31.88 -1.13 -3.92
C PRO A 49 -32.66 -0.40 -5.02
N THR A 50 -33.69 0.33 -4.64
CA THR A 50 -34.55 1.08 -5.56
C THR A 50 -34.09 2.52 -5.79
N ASP A 51 -33.41 3.12 -4.79
CA ASP A 51 -32.85 4.46 -4.89
C ASP A 51 -31.55 4.43 -5.73
N PRO A 52 -31.48 5.17 -6.86
CA PRO A 52 -30.26 5.27 -7.68
C PRO A 52 -29.03 5.76 -6.91
N ALA A 53 -29.20 6.59 -5.88
CA ALA A 53 -28.11 7.07 -5.03
C ALA A 53 -27.49 5.96 -4.17
N VAL A 54 -28.20 4.84 -3.99
CA VAL A 54 -27.74 3.64 -3.29
C VAL A 54 -27.34 2.55 -4.30
N ALA A 55 -28.19 2.28 -5.30
CA ALA A 55 -27.94 1.25 -6.31
C ALA A 55 -26.65 1.51 -7.10
N GLY A 56 -26.39 2.77 -7.49
CA GLY A 56 -25.17 3.15 -8.20
C GLY A 56 -23.89 2.79 -7.46
N PRO A 57 -23.69 3.25 -6.21
CA PRO A 57 -22.55 2.83 -5.40
C PRO A 57 -22.49 1.32 -5.17
N LEU A 58 -23.59 0.66 -4.79
CA LEU A 58 -23.60 -0.77 -4.49
C LEU A 58 -23.21 -1.65 -5.69
N SER A 59 -23.58 -1.26 -6.91
CA SER A 59 -23.19 -1.97 -8.15
C SER A 59 -21.68 -2.03 -8.41
N ARG A 60 -20.88 -1.27 -7.65
CA ARG A 60 -19.40 -1.32 -7.72
C ARG A 60 -18.79 -2.46 -6.91
N LEU A 61 -19.57 -3.12 -6.06
CA LEU A 61 -19.16 -4.30 -5.32
C LEU A 61 -19.34 -5.54 -6.22
N SER A 62 -18.25 -6.10 -6.74
CA SER A 62 -18.32 -7.16 -7.76
C SER A 62 -18.97 -8.46 -7.27
N TRP A 63 -18.92 -8.71 -5.95
CA TRP A 63 -19.53 -9.86 -5.30
C TRP A 63 -21.01 -9.66 -4.93
N LEU A 64 -21.58 -8.46 -5.16
CA LEU A 64 -22.98 -8.16 -4.89
C LEU A 64 -23.71 -7.92 -6.22
N THR A 65 -24.69 -8.76 -6.53
CA THR A 65 -25.48 -8.61 -7.74
C THR A 65 -26.58 -7.54 -7.57
N ALA A 66 -27.17 -7.10 -8.68
CA ALA A 66 -28.19 -6.05 -8.67
C ALA A 66 -29.49 -6.46 -7.95
N ASP A 67 -29.77 -7.77 -7.88
CA ASP A 67 -30.89 -8.37 -7.16
C ASP A 67 -30.57 -8.68 -5.68
N GLY A 68 -29.38 -8.28 -5.19
CA GLY A 68 -28.97 -8.50 -3.81
C GLY A 68 -28.41 -9.90 -3.52
N ALA A 69 -28.24 -10.74 -4.54
CA ALA A 69 -27.55 -12.01 -4.37
C ALA A 69 -26.04 -11.78 -4.14
N VAL A 70 -25.45 -12.63 -3.30
CA VAL A 70 -24.03 -12.56 -2.95
C VAL A 70 -23.29 -13.69 -3.66
N ASP A 71 -22.27 -13.34 -4.43
CA ASP A 71 -21.29 -14.29 -4.93
C ASP A 71 -20.33 -14.68 -3.79
N HIS A 72 -20.70 -15.75 -3.08
CA HIS A 72 -19.91 -16.26 -1.97
C HIS A 72 -18.52 -16.77 -2.38
N ALA A 73 -18.37 -17.27 -3.60
CA ALA A 73 -17.09 -17.79 -4.08
C ALA A 73 -16.12 -16.63 -4.32
N LEU A 74 -16.58 -15.58 -4.99
CA LEU A 74 -15.80 -14.36 -5.20
C LEU A 74 -15.48 -13.67 -3.87
N LEU A 75 -16.46 -13.54 -2.97
CA LEU A 75 -16.23 -12.92 -1.66
C LEU A 75 -15.18 -13.69 -0.84
N ARG A 76 -15.21 -15.03 -0.87
CA ARG A 76 -14.18 -15.84 -0.23
C ARG A 76 -12.80 -15.64 -0.86
N ALA A 77 -12.72 -15.61 -2.19
CA ALA A 77 -11.47 -15.30 -2.89
C ALA A 77 -10.93 -13.90 -2.51
N ARG A 78 -11.78 -12.90 -2.31
CA ARG A 78 -11.37 -11.58 -1.80
C ARG A 78 -10.80 -11.65 -0.39
N VAL A 79 -11.44 -12.40 0.51
CA VAL A 79 -10.94 -12.60 1.87
C VAL A 79 -9.58 -13.31 1.86
N ASP A 80 -9.42 -14.35 1.05
CA ASP A 80 -8.17 -15.09 0.93
C ASP A 80 -7.05 -14.21 0.37
N ALA A 81 -7.34 -13.39 -0.65
CA ALA A 81 -6.40 -12.41 -1.20
C ALA A 81 -5.96 -11.37 -0.16
N LEU A 82 -6.89 -10.86 0.68
CA LEU A 82 -6.56 -9.97 1.79
C LEU A 82 -5.77 -10.70 2.89
N GLY A 83 -6.05 -11.98 3.13
CA GLY A 83 -5.30 -12.83 4.06
C GLY A 83 -3.82 -12.92 3.68
N THR A 84 -3.50 -12.96 2.39
CA THR A 84 -2.11 -12.92 1.89
C THR A 84 -1.36 -11.66 2.33
N LEU A 85 -2.04 -10.50 2.41
CA LEU A 85 -1.43 -9.26 2.90
C LEU A 85 -1.18 -9.24 4.42
N LEU A 86 -1.87 -10.08 5.17
CA LEU A 86 -1.74 -10.17 6.63
C LEU A 86 -0.74 -11.26 7.06
N GLY A 87 -0.29 -12.12 6.15
CA GLY A 87 0.68 -13.18 6.41
C GLY A 87 2.13 -12.76 6.13
N ASP A 88 3.07 -13.61 6.54
CA ASP A 88 4.51 -13.39 6.39
C ASP A 88 4.97 -13.22 4.92
N GLY A 89 4.16 -13.74 3.98
CA GLY A 89 4.39 -13.65 2.54
C GLY A 89 3.94 -12.35 1.89
N ALA A 90 3.31 -11.41 2.63
CA ALA A 90 2.73 -10.19 2.08
C ALA A 90 3.71 -9.38 1.21
N ILE A 91 5.00 -9.41 1.56
CA ILE A 91 6.06 -8.70 0.84
C ILE A 91 6.29 -9.24 -0.57
N LEU A 92 5.92 -10.51 -0.84
CA LEU A 92 6.02 -11.13 -2.16
C LEU A 92 4.85 -10.73 -3.07
N SER A 93 3.73 -10.32 -2.48
CA SER A 93 2.54 -9.85 -3.20
C SER A 93 2.54 -8.34 -3.42
N ALA A 94 3.33 -7.59 -2.64
CA ALA A 94 3.46 -6.16 -2.77
C ALA A 94 4.23 -5.79 -4.06
N ARG A 95 3.60 -5.00 -4.92
CA ARG A 95 4.27 -4.46 -6.11
C ARG A 95 5.33 -3.43 -5.72
N ARG A 96 6.42 -3.42 -6.48
CA ARG A 96 7.40 -2.32 -6.45
C ARG A 96 6.70 -1.02 -6.84
N LEU A 97 7.01 0.06 -6.14
CA LEU A 97 6.54 1.39 -6.51
C LEU A 97 7.13 1.76 -7.87
N THR A 98 6.28 1.84 -8.89
CA THR A 98 6.67 2.20 -10.26
C THR A 98 6.79 3.70 -10.46
N SER A 99 6.13 4.49 -9.60
CA SER A 99 6.23 5.94 -9.55
C SER A 99 6.12 6.43 -8.11
N LEU A 100 6.72 7.60 -7.84
CA LEU A 100 6.51 8.33 -6.60
C LEU A 100 5.37 9.35 -6.77
N PRO A 101 4.73 9.78 -5.67
CA PRO A 101 3.75 10.85 -5.69
C PRO A 101 4.25 12.10 -6.41
N VAL A 102 3.32 12.77 -7.10
CA VAL A 102 3.61 13.98 -7.86
C VAL A 102 3.90 15.15 -6.92
N THR A 103 3.16 15.23 -5.80
CA THR A 103 3.34 16.32 -4.83
C THR A 103 4.66 16.13 -4.06
N GLU A 104 5.34 17.25 -3.81
CA GLU A 104 6.61 17.26 -3.08
C GLU A 104 6.44 16.76 -1.63
N GLU A 105 5.32 17.09 -1.00
CA GLU A 105 5.02 16.67 0.37
C GLU A 105 4.83 15.15 0.51
N GLU A 106 3.93 14.56 -0.28
CA GLU A 106 3.69 13.12 -0.25
C GLU A 106 4.93 12.33 -0.67
N ARG A 107 5.72 12.86 -1.63
CA ARG A 107 6.98 12.25 -2.06
C ARG A 107 8.01 12.24 -0.94
N ARG A 108 8.17 13.33 -0.19
CA ARG A 108 9.09 13.39 0.96
C ARG A 108 8.69 12.43 2.06
N GLU A 109 7.40 12.38 2.41
CA GLU A 109 6.88 11.45 3.41
C GLU A 109 7.10 9.99 3.00
N LEU A 110 6.75 9.65 1.75
CA LEU A 110 6.92 8.31 1.22
C LEU A 110 8.39 7.91 1.13
N ALA A 111 9.26 8.80 0.64
CA ALA A 111 10.70 8.56 0.58
C ALA A 111 11.28 8.27 1.98
N GLY A 112 10.87 9.04 2.99
CA GLY A 112 11.23 8.81 4.39
C GLY A 112 10.80 7.43 4.91
N ARG A 113 9.59 6.98 4.58
CA ARG A 113 9.13 5.61 4.94
C ARG A 113 9.95 4.52 4.25
N ILE A 114 10.20 4.68 2.95
CA ILE A 114 10.96 3.69 2.16
C ILE A 114 12.38 3.53 2.70
N VAL A 115 13.07 4.64 3.02
CA VAL A 115 14.46 4.54 3.52
C VAL A 115 14.54 3.91 4.90
N ARG A 116 13.56 4.14 5.80
CA ARG A 116 13.48 3.44 7.09
C ARG A 116 13.32 1.95 6.92
N LEU A 117 12.39 1.52 6.06
CA LEU A 117 12.20 0.12 5.72
C LEU A 117 13.48 -0.50 5.14
N ALA A 118 14.17 0.22 4.25
CA ALA A 118 15.44 -0.23 3.70
C ALA A 118 16.51 -0.39 4.80
N TRP A 119 16.56 0.53 5.77
CA TRP A 119 17.49 0.46 6.92
C TRP A 119 17.21 -0.74 7.83
N GLU A 120 15.95 -0.97 8.18
CA GLU A 120 15.53 -2.12 9.01
C GLU A 120 15.93 -3.44 8.35
N ARG A 121 15.73 -3.54 7.02
CA ARG A 121 16.12 -4.72 6.24
C ARG A 121 17.63 -4.95 6.19
N LEU A 122 18.43 -3.90 6.31
CA LEU A 122 19.89 -3.98 6.39
C LEU A 122 20.39 -4.28 7.80
N GLY A 123 19.50 -4.47 8.79
CA GLY A 123 19.87 -4.71 10.19
C GLY A 123 20.22 -3.43 10.95
N SER A 124 19.67 -2.28 10.55
CA SER A 124 19.88 -0.97 11.18
C SER A 124 21.35 -0.56 11.34
N PRO A 125 22.15 -0.58 10.26
CA PRO A 125 23.56 -0.19 10.33
C PRO A 125 23.70 1.30 10.66
N HIS A 126 24.83 1.66 11.27
CA HIS A 126 25.14 3.06 11.56
C HIS A 126 25.27 3.90 10.27
N PHE A 127 25.87 3.33 9.23
CA PHE A 127 25.97 3.94 7.91
C PHE A 127 25.83 2.89 6.80
N VAL A 128 25.49 3.33 5.60
CA VAL A 128 25.46 2.51 4.38
C VAL A 128 26.13 3.26 3.22
N THR A 129 26.70 2.53 2.28
CA THR A 129 27.21 3.08 1.03
C THR A 129 26.10 3.31 0.01
N GLU A 130 26.40 4.08 -1.03
CA GLU A 130 25.46 4.30 -2.14
C GLU A 130 25.01 2.99 -2.83
N PRO A 131 25.90 2.04 -3.15
CA PRO A 131 25.49 0.76 -3.75
C PRO A 131 24.61 -0.07 -2.83
N GLU A 132 24.92 -0.14 -1.54
CA GLU A 132 24.12 -0.88 -0.54
C GLU A 132 22.72 -0.29 -0.41
N LEU A 133 22.62 1.03 -0.27
CA LEU A 133 21.34 1.73 -0.20
C LEU A 133 20.54 1.56 -1.50
N THR A 134 21.19 1.67 -2.65
CA THR A 134 20.53 1.50 -3.95
C THR A 134 19.98 0.08 -4.10
N ALA A 135 20.74 -0.94 -3.70
CA ALA A 135 20.30 -2.34 -3.72
C ALA A 135 19.10 -2.57 -2.79
N ALA A 136 19.12 -2.02 -1.58
CA ALA A 136 18.01 -2.13 -0.64
C ALA A 136 16.74 -1.42 -1.16
N LEU A 137 16.87 -0.22 -1.73
CA LEU A 137 15.76 0.54 -2.30
C LEU A 137 15.19 -0.11 -3.55
N ALA A 138 16.01 -0.80 -4.34
CA ALA A 138 15.57 -1.47 -5.56
C ALA A 138 14.55 -2.59 -5.29
N MET A 139 14.47 -3.11 -4.06
CA MET A 139 13.42 -4.04 -3.66
C MET A 139 12.04 -3.38 -3.52
N VAL A 140 11.98 -2.05 -3.38
CA VAL A 140 10.77 -1.31 -3.01
C VAL A 140 10.34 -0.32 -4.08
N THR A 141 11.26 0.35 -4.77
CA THR A 141 10.95 1.42 -5.75
C THR A 141 11.74 1.27 -7.03
N ALA A 142 11.11 1.47 -8.20
CA ALA A 142 11.73 1.49 -9.52
C ALA A 142 12.83 2.56 -9.63
N ASP A 143 12.66 3.67 -8.92
CA ASP A 143 13.54 4.83 -8.95
C ASP A 143 14.21 5.05 -7.58
N ALA A 144 15.27 4.27 -7.34
CA ALA A 144 16.06 4.37 -6.12
C ALA A 144 16.78 5.72 -6.00
N ALA A 145 17.21 6.31 -7.13
CA ALA A 145 17.93 7.59 -7.13
C ALA A 145 17.01 8.74 -6.68
N LEU A 146 15.78 8.79 -7.19
CA LEU A 146 14.79 9.79 -6.79
C LEU A 146 14.42 9.64 -5.32
N VAL A 147 14.23 8.42 -4.81
CA VAL A 147 13.97 8.20 -3.38
C VAL A 147 15.13 8.68 -2.51
N ARG A 148 16.38 8.37 -2.87
CA ARG A 148 17.56 8.86 -2.14
C ARG A 148 17.59 10.38 -2.07
N ARG A 149 17.39 11.04 -3.22
CA ARG A 149 17.38 12.51 -3.29
C ARG A 149 16.26 13.09 -2.44
N ALA A 150 15.03 12.63 -2.63
CA ALA A 150 13.87 13.11 -1.87
C ALA A 150 14.03 12.89 -0.37
N ALA A 151 14.65 11.79 0.06
CA ALA A 151 14.91 11.51 1.47
C ALA A 151 16.01 12.41 2.07
N VAL A 152 17.04 12.77 1.30
CA VAL A 152 18.03 13.78 1.71
C VAL A 152 17.38 15.16 1.79
N ASP A 153 16.61 15.55 0.78
CA ASP A 153 15.90 16.84 0.73
C ASP A 153 14.87 16.96 1.88
N ALA A 154 14.25 15.84 2.29
CA ALA A 154 13.35 15.75 3.43
C ALA A 154 14.06 15.72 4.80
N GLY A 155 15.39 15.61 4.83
CA GLY A 155 16.16 15.43 6.06
C GLY A 155 16.01 14.06 6.71
N ALA A 156 15.44 13.06 6.03
CA ALA A 156 15.36 11.68 6.49
C ALA A 156 16.69 10.92 6.33
N LEU A 157 17.51 11.34 5.37
CA LEU A 157 18.88 10.86 5.20
C LEU A 157 19.88 12.00 5.33
N ARG A 158 21.02 11.70 5.95
CA ARG A 158 22.22 12.54 5.88
C ARG A 158 23.21 11.86 4.94
N ARG A 159 23.79 12.64 4.03
CA ARG A 159 24.81 12.19 3.09
C ARG A 159 26.12 12.88 3.43
N THR A 160 27.22 12.14 3.46
CA THR A 160 28.55 12.74 3.63
C THR A 160 28.87 13.67 2.44
N PRO A 161 29.70 14.72 2.61
CA PRO A 161 30.02 15.65 1.52
C PRO A 161 30.68 15.00 0.31
N ASP A 162 31.49 13.96 0.55
CA ASP A 162 32.11 13.12 -0.49
C ASP A 162 31.13 12.15 -1.17
N GLY A 163 29.91 12.03 -0.64
CA GLY A 163 28.87 11.15 -1.15
C GLY A 163 29.07 9.67 -0.88
N ALA A 164 30.09 9.29 -0.12
CA ALA A 164 30.46 7.89 0.08
C ALA A 164 29.51 7.16 1.03
N ARG A 165 28.87 7.87 1.96
CA ARG A 165 28.05 7.28 3.03
C ARG A 165 26.73 8.02 3.24
N TYR A 166 25.74 7.23 3.62
CA TYR A 166 24.44 7.70 4.08
C TYR A 166 24.21 7.23 5.51
N GLU A 167 23.58 8.08 6.29
CA GLU A 167 23.08 7.78 7.63
C GLU A 167 21.58 8.08 7.69
N LEU A 168 20.84 7.24 8.40
CA LEU A 168 19.47 7.57 8.75
C LEU A 168 19.50 8.74 9.73
N ALA A 169 18.79 9.82 9.42
CA ALA A 169 18.65 10.90 10.38
C ALA A 169 17.89 10.35 11.60
N ALA A 170 18.42 10.60 12.81
CA ALA A 170 17.63 10.39 14.01
C ALA A 170 16.35 11.21 13.84
N THR A 171 15.19 10.54 13.87
CA THR A 171 13.89 11.21 13.93
C THR A 171 14.01 12.33 14.97
N ALA A 172 13.60 13.55 14.62
CA ALA A 172 13.66 14.70 15.51
C ALA A 172 13.18 14.28 16.91
N PRO A 173 13.87 14.70 18.00
CA PRO A 173 13.41 14.38 19.34
C PRO A 173 11.96 14.86 19.49
N GLU A 174 11.13 14.06 20.17
CA GLU A 174 9.83 14.55 20.66
C GLU A 174 10.05 15.92 21.31
N PRO A 175 9.16 16.90 21.08
CA PRO A 175 9.29 18.20 21.72
C PRO A 175 9.36 17.97 23.23
N HIS A 176 10.53 18.29 23.78
CA HIS A 176 10.80 18.25 25.20
C HIS A 176 9.70 19.06 25.88
N ALA A 177 8.79 18.38 26.58
CA ALA A 177 7.85 19.04 27.46
C ALA A 177 8.69 19.68 28.56
N ASP A 178 8.85 21.00 28.49
CA ASP A 178 9.48 21.79 29.53
C ASP A 178 8.72 21.54 30.84
N PRO A 179 9.37 21.06 31.91
CA PRO A 179 8.73 20.98 33.21
C PRO A 179 8.62 22.40 33.78
N ALA A 180 7.38 22.87 33.96
CA ALA A 180 7.06 24.00 34.83
C ALA A 180 6.95 23.54 36.29
#